data_AF-A0A5K1G1U8-F1
#
_entry.id   AF-A0A5K1G1U8-F1
#
_cell.length_a   1.000
_cell.length_b   1.000
_cell.length_c   1.000
_cell.angle_alpha   90.00
_cell.angle_beta   90.00
_cell.angle_gamma   90.00
#
_symmetry.space_group_name_H-M   'P 1'
#
loop_
_entity.id
_entity.type
_entity.pdbx_description
1 polymer ?
#
loop_
_entity_poly.entity_id
_entity_poly.type
_entity_poly.pdbx_seq_one_letter_code
_entity_poly.pdbx_strand_id
1 'polypeptide(L)'
;ALWLLSHMASSNDEHTLKLIKSLSGKQETGFSVLQKQKRDYFRYTTLKSGHHVFEFLASWSVSDWYGDDNFGASLLSDLDSNREYFPSLKVLGSGDFATVNTSFFDRFKQISADLRRK
;
A
#
# COMPACT_ATOMS: atom_id res chain seq x y z
N ALA A 1 -7.59 22.17 5.85
CA ALA A 1 -8.98 22.28 5.32
C ALA A 1 -9.79 21.00 5.54
N LEU A 2 -9.27 19.80 5.18
CA LEU A 2 -9.99 18.52 5.34
C LEU A 2 -10.30 18.10 6.79
N TRP A 3 -9.50 18.52 7.78
CA TRP A 3 -9.74 18.18 9.20
C TRP A 3 -11.01 18.86 9.77
N LEU A 4 -11.34 20.06 9.29
CA LEU A 4 -12.53 20.82 9.70
C LEU A 4 -13.84 20.20 9.21
N LEU A 5 -13.82 19.50 8.07
CA LEU A 5 -15.02 18.88 7.50
C LEU A 5 -15.43 17.60 8.24
N SER A 6 -14.46 16.87 8.80
CA SER A 6 -14.73 15.64 9.57
C SER A 6 -15.46 15.93 10.88
N HIS A 7 -15.15 17.04 11.56
CA HIS A 7 -15.81 17.42 12.82
C HIS A 7 -17.20 18.05 12.62
N MET A 8 -17.49 18.63 11.45
CA MET A 8 -18.78 19.26 11.16
C MET A 8 -19.89 18.25 10.81
N ALA A 9 -19.53 17.04 10.39
CA ALA A 9 -20.48 16.00 9.98
C ALA A 9 -21.21 15.32 11.16
N SER A 10 -20.88 15.67 12.41
CA SER A 10 -21.52 15.12 13.61
C SER A 10 -22.64 16.02 14.19
N SER A 11 -22.94 17.16 13.58
CA SER A 11 -24.00 18.07 14.04
C SER A 11 -25.23 18.02 13.11
N ASN A 12 -26.39 17.71 13.69
CA ASN A 12 -27.70 17.69 13.01
C ASN A 12 -28.34 19.10 12.87
N ASP A 13 -27.55 20.17 12.94
CA ASP A 13 -28.06 21.52 12.77
C ASP A 13 -28.43 21.83 11.31
N GLU A 14 -29.64 22.34 11.12
CA GLU A 14 -30.23 22.66 9.81
C GLU A 14 -29.43 23.76 9.08
N HIS A 15 -28.74 24.62 9.84
CA HIS A 15 -27.80 25.62 9.32
C HIS A 15 -26.54 24.98 8.70
N THR A 16 -26.04 23.89 9.27
CA THR A 16 -24.86 23.16 8.79
C THR A 16 -25.15 22.48 7.45
N LEU A 17 -26.35 21.91 7.31
CA LEU A 17 -26.82 21.28 6.07
C LEU A 17 -27.02 22.29 4.93
N LYS A 18 -27.48 23.52 5.24
CA LYS A 18 -27.58 24.61 4.25
C LYS A 18 -26.19 25.10 3.80
N LEU A 19 -25.21 25.15 4.70
CA LEU A 19 -23.83 25.52 4.36
C LEU A 19 -23.17 24.45 3.46
N ILE A 20 -23.35 23.16 3.77
CA ILE A 20 -22.85 22.05 2.96
C ILE A 20 -23.50 22.06 1.55
N LYS A 21 -24.82 22.29 1.45
CA LYS A 21 -25.50 22.42 0.15
C LYS A 21 -25.03 23.66 -0.65
N SER A 22 -24.78 24.78 0.03
CA SER A 22 -24.23 25.99 -0.59
C SER A 22 -22.82 25.79 -1.14
N LEU A 23 -21.98 25.00 -0.45
CA LEU A 23 -20.62 24.65 -0.90
C LEU A 23 -20.64 23.61 -2.02
N SER A 24 -21.62 22.71 -2.02
CA SER A 24 -21.84 21.70 -3.07
C SER A 24 -22.30 22.28 -4.41
N GLY A 25 -22.90 23.48 -4.44
CA GLY A 25 -23.44 24.09 -5.66
C GLY A 25 -22.45 24.93 -6.47
N LYS A 26 -21.23 25.13 -5.98
CA LYS A 26 -20.21 25.95 -6.64
C LYS A 26 -18.81 25.35 -6.43
N GLN A 27 -18.52 24.25 -7.11
CA GLN A 27 -17.17 23.93 -7.54
C GLN A 27 -17.23 22.88 -8.65
N GLU A 28 -17.15 23.35 -9.90
CA GLU A 28 -16.41 22.64 -10.94
C GLU A 28 -14.93 22.65 -10.51
N THR A 29 -14.57 21.84 -9.52
CA THR A 29 -13.17 21.44 -9.34
C THR A 29 -12.98 20.19 -10.16
N GLY A 30 -12.34 20.37 -11.31
CA GLY A 30 -11.59 19.29 -11.95
C GLY A 30 -10.53 18.79 -10.97
N PHE A 31 -10.94 17.96 -10.01
CA PHE A 31 -10.06 16.95 -9.46
C PHE A 31 -9.85 15.97 -10.60
N SER A 32 -8.84 16.25 -11.42
CA SER A 32 -8.15 15.15 -12.08
C SER A 32 -7.76 14.22 -10.95
N VAL A 33 -8.36 13.02 -10.96
CA VAL A 33 -7.82 11.88 -10.22
C VAL A 33 -6.36 11.86 -10.64
N LEU A 34 -5.45 12.32 -9.76
CA LEU A 34 -4.02 12.24 -10.02
C LEU A 34 -3.80 10.77 -10.31
N GLN A 35 -3.55 10.44 -11.58
CA GLN A 35 -3.22 9.09 -11.96
C GLN A 35 -2.07 8.72 -11.04
N LYS A 36 -2.29 7.73 -10.16
CA LYS A 36 -1.27 7.25 -9.23
C LYS A 36 -0.05 7.00 -10.08
N GLN A 37 0.96 7.86 -9.93
CA GLN A 37 2.15 7.83 -10.76
C GLN A 37 2.67 6.40 -10.68
N LYS A 38 2.78 5.73 -11.83
CA LYS A 38 3.23 4.34 -11.89
C LYS A 38 4.61 4.30 -11.25
N ARG A 39 4.70 3.75 -10.04
CA ARG A 39 5.97 3.61 -9.34
C ARG A 39 6.68 2.43 -9.98
N ASP A 40 7.76 2.70 -10.70
CA ASP A 40 8.64 1.65 -11.18
C ASP A 40 9.41 1.10 -9.98
N TYR A 41 8.93 -0.01 -9.40
CA TYR A 41 9.53 -0.57 -8.19
C TYR A 41 10.85 -1.30 -8.40
N PHE A 42 11.13 -1.71 -9.64
CA PHE A 42 12.33 -2.45 -10.01
C PHE A 42 12.77 -2.17 -11.46
N ARG A 43 14.03 -2.45 -11.74
CA ARG A 43 14.60 -2.53 -13.10
C ARG A 43 15.06 -3.95 -13.38
N TYR A 44 15.01 -4.33 -14.64
CA TYR A 44 15.43 -5.65 -15.11
C TYR A 44 16.42 -5.48 -16.26
N THR A 45 17.57 -6.12 -16.15
CA THR A 45 18.65 -6.06 -17.13
C THR A 45 19.13 -7.46 -17.45
N THR A 46 19.25 -7.79 -18.74
CA THR A 46 19.94 -9.01 -19.19
C THR A 46 21.36 -8.64 -19.59
N LEU A 47 22.35 -9.22 -18.92
CA LEU A 47 23.76 -8.99 -19.20
C LEU A 47 24.20 -9.81 -20.41
N LYS A 48 25.24 -9.34 -21.12
CA LYS A 48 25.85 -10.09 -22.24
C LYS A 48 26.38 -11.46 -21.82
N SER A 49 26.67 -11.65 -20.54
CA SER A 49 27.07 -12.93 -19.94
C SER A 49 25.92 -13.93 -19.78
N GLY A 50 24.69 -13.59 -20.19
CA GLY A 50 23.49 -14.41 -20.00
C GLY A 50 22.87 -14.32 -18.61
N HIS A 51 23.45 -13.52 -17.71
CA HIS A 51 22.89 -13.31 -16.36
C HIS A 51 21.72 -12.32 -16.40
N HIS A 52 20.73 -12.57 -15.55
CA HIS A 52 19.58 -11.69 -15.35
C HIS A 52 19.73 -10.95 -14.02
N VAL A 53 19.60 -9.63 -14.05
CA VAL A 53 19.73 -8.76 -12.88
C VAL A 53 18.41 -8.06 -12.62
N PHE A 54 17.92 -8.18 -11.38
CA PHE A 54 16.75 -7.46 -10.88
C PHE A 54 17.21 -6.45 -9.82
N GLU A 55 17.01 -5.17 -10.11
CA GLU A 55 17.36 -4.07 -9.22
C GLU A 55 16.09 -3.55 -8.56
N PHE A 56 15.98 -3.64 -7.25
CA PHE A 56 14.84 -3.13 -6.50
C PHE A 56 15.14 -1.73 -6.00
N LEU A 57 14.35 -0.73 -6.39
CA LEU A 57 14.63 0.65 -6.01
C LEU A 57 14.43 0.83 -4.50
N ALA A 58 15.37 1.40 -3.76
CA ALA A 58 15.13 1.71 -2.35
C ALA A 58 14.04 2.79 -2.20
N SER A 59 13.38 2.83 -1.04
CA SER A 59 12.54 3.96 -0.66
C SER A 59 13.11 4.62 0.59
N TRP A 60 12.98 5.94 0.69
CA TRP A 60 13.30 6.71 1.88
C TRP A 60 12.05 7.21 2.61
N SER A 61 10.86 6.88 2.12
CA SER A 61 9.61 7.28 2.76
C SER A 61 9.31 6.36 3.94
N VAL A 62 9.09 6.92 5.13
CA VAL A 62 8.81 6.17 6.37
C VAL A 62 7.68 5.15 6.19
N SER A 63 6.64 5.47 5.42
CA SER A 63 5.51 4.57 5.14
C SER A 63 5.89 3.30 4.38
N ASP A 64 7.01 3.33 3.64
CA ASP A 64 7.51 2.17 2.92
C ASP A 64 8.41 1.28 3.81
N TRP A 65 8.65 1.69 5.06
CA TRP A 65 9.43 0.95 6.07
C TRP A 65 8.59 0.45 7.24
N TYR A 66 7.58 1.21 7.64
CA TYR A 66 6.71 0.90 8.78
C TYR A 66 5.26 0.91 8.33
N GLY A 67 4.51 -0.11 8.74
CA GLY A 67 3.06 -0.16 8.63
C GLY A 67 2.39 0.69 9.71
N ASP A 68 1.10 0.44 9.94
CA ASP A 68 0.29 1.18 10.94
C ASP A 68 0.59 0.78 12.40
N ASP A 69 1.53 -0.14 12.64
CA ASP A 69 1.87 -0.69 13.97
C ASP A 69 3.30 -0.35 14.43
N ASN A 70 3.57 -0.55 15.72
CA ASN A 70 4.75 -0.04 16.42
C ASN A 70 6.11 -0.61 15.93
N PHE A 71 6.10 -1.68 15.13
CA PHE A 71 7.32 -2.28 14.58
C PHE A 71 7.20 -2.67 13.09
N GLY A 72 6.08 -2.36 12.43
CA GLY A 72 5.86 -2.74 11.05
C GLY A 72 5.77 -4.25 10.83
N ALA A 73 5.52 -5.07 11.86
CA ALA A 73 5.80 -6.49 11.85
C ALA A 73 4.53 -7.32 11.98
N SER A 74 4.31 -8.26 11.08
CA SER A 74 3.10 -9.12 11.08
C SER A 74 3.43 -10.58 10.79
N LEU A 75 2.62 -11.48 11.35
CA LEU A 75 2.74 -12.91 11.06
C LEU A 75 2.41 -13.14 9.57
N LEU A 76 3.21 -13.97 8.91
CA LEU A 76 3.00 -14.27 7.51
C LEU A 76 1.69 -15.04 7.27
N SER A 77 1.19 -15.78 8.27
CA SER A 77 -0.12 -16.44 8.19
C SER A 77 -1.28 -15.44 8.02
N ASP A 78 -1.11 -14.21 8.52
CA ASP A 78 -2.16 -13.19 8.48
C ASP A 78 -2.10 -12.43 7.14
N LEU A 79 -0.88 -12.20 6.63
CA LEU A 79 -0.65 -11.49 5.37
C LEU A 79 -0.80 -12.37 4.12
N ASP A 80 -0.51 -13.67 4.22
CA ASP A 80 -0.56 -14.68 3.15
C ASP A 80 -1.42 -15.89 3.58
N SER A 81 -2.68 -15.62 3.94
CA SER A 81 -3.60 -16.62 4.50
C SER A 81 -3.84 -17.82 3.57
N ASN A 82 -3.82 -17.59 2.26
CA ASN A 82 -3.94 -18.63 1.23
C ASN A 82 -2.61 -19.35 0.93
N ARG A 83 -1.51 -18.93 1.57
CA ARG A 83 -0.16 -19.49 1.38
C ARG A 83 0.29 -19.45 -0.08
N GLU A 84 -0.08 -18.37 -0.78
CA GLU A 84 0.20 -18.20 -2.20
C GLU A 84 1.68 -17.92 -2.45
N TYR A 85 2.33 -17.21 -1.53
CA TYR A 85 3.69 -16.70 -1.73
C TYR A 85 4.73 -17.51 -0.97
N PHE A 86 4.47 -17.85 0.30
CA PHE A 86 5.49 -18.44 1.18
C PHE A 86 4.99 -19.63 2.00
N PRO A 87 4.51 -20.72 1.37
CA PRO A 87 3.99 -21.89 2.08
C PRO A 87 5.03 -22.62 2.94
N SER A 88 6.32 -22.44 2.62
CA SER A 88 7.45 -23.09 3.29
C SER A 88 8.07 -22.26 4.41
N LEU A 89 7.73 -20.98 4.54
CA LEU A 89 8.35 -20.09 5.52
C LEU A 89 7.69 -20.23 6.90
N LYS A 90 7.86 -21.42 7.47
CA LYS A 90 7.32 -21.83 8.76
C LYS A 90 8.21 -22.89 9.41
N VAL A 91 8.06 -23.05 10.72
CA VAL A 91 8.74 -24.12 11.46
C VAL A 91 8.02 -25.45 11.18
N LEU A 92 8.79 -26.46 10.75
CA LEU A 92 8.27 -27.82 10.62
C LEU A 92 8.11 -28.44 12.01
N GLY A 93 6.94 -29.00 12.29
CA GLY A 93 6.58 -29.54 13.62
C GLY A 93 5.52 -28.69 14.29
N SER A 94 5.88 -27.47 14.71
CA SER A 94 4.91 -26.55 15.35
C SER A 94 3.96 -25.89 14.36
N GLY A 95 4.41 -25.67 13.11
CA GLY A 95 3.62 -25.02 12.08
C GLY A 95 3.59 -23.50 12.18
N ASP A 96 4.35 -22.91 13.11
CA ASP A 96 4.41 -21.47 13.31
C ASP A 96 5.04 -20.79 12.09
N PHE A 97 4.34 -19.80 11.55
CA PHE A 97 4.80 -19.01 10.42
C PHE A 97 5.79 -17.93 10.86
N ALA A 98 6.68 -17.54 9.94
CA ALA A 98 7.60 -16.44 10.19
C ALA A 98 6.86 -15.10 10.34
N THR A 99 7.51 -14.16 11.02
CA THR A 99 7.11 -12.74 11.08
C THR A 99 7.91 -11.96 10.07
N VAL A 100 7.26 -11.06 9.33
CA VAL A 100 7.89 -10.21 8.31
C VAL A 100 7.49 -8.75 8.48
N ASN A 101 8.23 -7.85 7.84
CA ASN A 101 7.82 -6.46 7.73
C ASN A 101 6.65 -6.31 6.74
N THR A 102 5.56 -5.70 7.17
CA THR A 102 4.31 -5.54 6.41
C THR A 102 4.50 -4.69 5.18
N SER A 103 5.15 -3.52 5.30
CA SER A 103 5.40 -2.63 4.16
C SER A 103 6.26 -3.30 3.09
N PHE A 104 7.24 -4.11 3.50
CA PHE A 104 8.07 -4.88 2.56
C PHE A 104 7.28 -6.00 1.88
N PHE A 105 6.42 -6.70 2.62
CA PHE A 105 5.57 -7.74 2.04
C PHE A 105 4.57 -7.16 1.02
N ASP A 106 3.95 -6.02 1.33
CA ASP A 106 3.05 -5.33 0.41
C ASP A 106 3.77 -4.87 -0.85
N ARG A 107 4.99 -4.36 -0.70
CA ARG A 107 5.83 -3.99 -1.85
C ARG A 107 6.21 -5.22 -2.69
N PHE A 108 6.54 -6.34 -2.06
CA PHE A 108 6.80 -7.61 -2.73
C PHE A 108 5.59 -8.10 -3.54
N LYS A 109 4.37 -8.02 -2.99
CA LYS A 109 3.14 -8.38 -3.72
C LYS A 109 2.96 -7.52 -4.98
N GLN A 110 3.19 -6.21 -4.87
CA GLN A 110 3.10 -5.29 -6.00
C GLN A 110 4.12 -5.64 -7.10
N ILE A 111 5.38 -5.85 -6.72
CA ILE A 111 6.43 -6.24 -7.68
C ILE A 111 6.13 -7.59 -8.32
N SER A 112 5.65 -8.57 -7.54
CA SER A 112 5.28 -9.90 -8.03
C SER A 112 4.13 -9.84 -9.04
N ALA A 113 3.11 -9.02 -8.77
CA ALA A 113 2.01 -8.80 -9.70
C ALA A 113 2.47 -8.10 -10.98
N ASP A 114 3.43 -7.17 -10.90
CA ASP A 114 4.02 -6.52 -12.06
C ASP A 114 4.84 -7.48 -12.91
N LEU A 115 5.60 -8.37 -12.27
CA LEU A 115 6.41 -9.40 -12.94
C LEU A 115 5.55 -10.45 -13.63
N ARG A 116 4.47 -10.92 -12.99
CA ARG A 116 3.54 -11.91 -13.58
C ARG A 116 2.77 -11.39 -14.80
N ARG A 117 2.67 -10.06 -14.97
CA ARG A 117 1.99 -9.41 -16.10
C ARG A 117 2.92 -9.16 -17.30
N LYS A 118 4.23 -9.26 -17.12
CA LYS A 118 5.21 -9.11 -18.19
C LYS A 118 5.49 -10.46 -18.85
#